data_AF-A0A936DS88-F1
#
_entry.id   AF-A0A936DS88-F1
#
_cell.length_a   1.000
_cell.length_b   1.000
_cell.length_c   1.000
_cell.angle_alpha   90.00
_cell.angle_beta   90.00
_cell.angle_gamma   90.00
#
_symmetry.space_group_name_H-M   'P 1'
#
loop_
_entity.id
_entity.type
_entity.pdbx_description
1 polymer ?
#
loop_
_entity_poly.entity_id
_entity_poly.type
_entity_poly.pdbx_seq_one_letter_code
_entity_poly.pdbx_strand_id
1 'polypeptide(L)'
;MGDFNGDGFGDVLSGAPLSSTAAAEAGMAQIWFGSTGTFDTLVDVTLFGSDIAEDFGRSVAALPDVNDDGKFEIVVGAPRSSNSVGLSTGEVKVYFSAPGGVSSNPSLVLEGTQTDALFGNSVAIGRFNSDALFDVGVGEPSRDISPGVNNGAYYLYFGQSNEVFKNGFE
;
A
#
# COMPACT_ATOMS: atom_id res chain seq x y z
N MET A 1 -2.43 0.06 -11.94
CA MET A 1 -2.21 -1.03 -12.91
C MET A 1 -0.74 -1.39 -12.87
N GLY A 2 -0.39 -2.65 -13.09
CA GLY A 2 0.97 -3.19 -13.08
C GLY A 2 0.95 -4.64 -13.54
N ASP A 3 2.10 -5.30 -13.71
CA ASP A 3 2.16 -6.75 -13.99
C ASP A 3 2.47 -7.48 -12.67
N PHE A 4 1.43 -7.94 -11.98
CA PHE A 4 1.50 -8.51 -10.63
C PHE A 4 1.59 -10.04 -10.63
N ASN A 5 1.45 -10.69 -11.78
CA ASN A 5 1.63 -12.13 -11.93
C ASN A 5 2.85 -12.49 -12.81
N GLY A 6 3.51 -11.51 -13.43
CA GLY A 6 4.72 -11.65 -14.23
C GLY A 6 4.47 -12.25 -15.62
N ASP A 7 3.26 -12.10 -16.18
CA ASP A 7 2.89 -12.69 -17.46
C ASP A 7 3.07 -11.74 -18.67
N GLY A 8 3.47 -10.50 -18.41
CA GLY A 8 3.69 -9.45 -19.42
C GLY A 8 2.43 -8.66 -19.78
N PHE A 9 1.30 -8.89 -19.12
CA PHE A 9 0.06 -8.12 -19.29
C PHE A 9 -0.18 -7.17 -18.11
N GLY A 10 -0.92 -6.09 -18.39
CA GLY A 10 -1.27 -5.12 -17.35
C GLY A 10 -2.47 -5.60 -16.54
N ASP A 11 -2.28 -5.73 -15.24
CA ASP A 11 -3.28 -6.08 -14.24
C ASP A 11 -3.89 -4.84 -13.59
N VAL A 12 -5.08 -5.04 -13.02
CA VAL A 12 -5.85 -3.99 -12.33
C VAL A 12 -5.84 -4.25 -10.82
N LEU A 13 -5.55 -3.20 -10.05
CA LEU A 13 -5.64 -3.18 -8.60
C LEU A 13 -6.75 -2.19 -8.20
N SER A 14 -7.65 -2.61 -7.33
CA SER A 14 -8.71 -1.76 -6.79
C SER A 14 -8.84 -1.93 -5.28
N GLY A 15 -9.08 -0.83 -4.58
CA GLY A 15 -9.38 -0.81 -3.15
C GLY A 15 -10.88 -0.74 -2.87
N ALA A 16 -11.33 -1.41 -1.81
CA ALA A 16 -12.69 -1.38 -1.30
C ALA A 16 -12.67 -1.20 0.24
N PRO A 17 -12.36 0.02 0.73
CA PRO A 17 -12.04 0.27 2.15
C PRO A 17 -13.17 -0.01 3.14
N LEU A 18 -14.42 -0.02 2.69
CA LEU A 18 -15.59 -0.27 3.54
C LEU A 18 -16.12 -1.70 3.42
N SER A 19 -15.38 -2.59 2.75
CA SER A 19 -15.77 -3.99 2.65
C SER A 19 -15.87 -4.63 4.02
N SER A 20 -16.93 -5.43 4.22
CA SER A 20 -17.15 -6.19 5.45
C SER A 20 -16.97 -7.70 5.24
N THR A 21 -16.30 -8.12 4.18
CA THR A 21 -16.15 -9.53 3.81
C THR A 21 -15.31 -10.33 4.81
N ALA A 22 -14.21 -9.76 5.31
CA ALA A 22 -13.33 -10.41 6.29
C ALA A 22 -13.70 -10.04 7.74
N ALA A 23 -13.89 -8.75 8.02
CA ALA A 23 -14.36 -8.21 9.29
C ALA A 23 -15.12 -6.90 9.04
N ALA A 24 -15.90 -6.42 10.01
CA ALA A 24 -16.77 -5.26 9.86
C ALA A 24 -15.98 -4.02 9.41
N GLU A 25 -16.27 -3.52 8.21
CA GLU A 25 -15.58 -2.38 7.57
C GLU A 25 -14.04 -2.49 7.58
N ALA A 26 -13.50 -3.71 7.59
CA ALA A 26 -12.05 -3.91 7.57
C ALA A 26 -11.44 -3.49 6.23
N GLY A 27 -12.22 -3.56 5.16
CA GLY A 27 -11.77 -3.25 3.82
C GLY A 27 -11.06 -4.42 3.14
N MET A 28 -10.75 -4.23 1.86
CA MET A 28 -10.02 -5.17 1.03
C MET A 28 -9.37 -4.45 -0.16
N ALA A 29 -8.40 -5.09 -0.79
CA ALA A 29 -7.92 -4.75 -2.13
C ALA A 29 -8.02 -5.99 -3.03
N GLN A 30 -8.40 -5.78 -4.29
CA GLN A 30 -8.63 -6.85 -5.27
C GLN A 30 -7.77 -6.64 -6.51
N ILE A 31 -7.32 -7.76 -7.07
CA ILE A 31 -6.50 -7.80 -8.29
C ILE A 31 -7.21 -8.66 -9.32
N TRP A 32 -7.21 -8.16 -10.55
CA TRP A 32 -7.64 -8.87 -11.75
C TRP A 32 -6.46 -8.92 -12.71
N PHE A 33 -6.09 -10.12 -13.12
CA PHE A 33 -5.00 -10.34 -14.04
C PHE A 33 -5.42 -10.02 -15.47
N GLY A 34 -4.53 -9.33 -16.18
CA GLY A 34 -4.65 -9.10 -17.60
C GLY A 34 -4.40 -10.39 -18.37
N SER A 35 -4.81 -10.42 -19.64
CA SER A 35 -4.48 -11.53 -20.53
C SER A 35 -4.60 -11.12 -21.98
N THR A 36 -4.17 -12.01 -22.89
CA THR A 36 -4.51 -11.87 -24.31
C THR A 36 -6.01 -12.05 -24.50
N GLY A 37 -6.73 -10.97 -24.80
CA GLY A 37 -8.13 -11.04 -25.19
C GLY A 37 -8.99 -10.06 -24.39
N THR A 38 -10.23 -10.46 -24.12
CA THR A 38 -11.16 -9.66 -23.33
C THR A 38 -10.80 -9.79 -21.85
N PHE A 39 -10.66 -8.65 -21.17
CA PHE A 39 -10.52 -8.59 -19.73
C PHE A 39 -11.71 -9.28 -19.05
N ASP A 40 -11.45 -10.29 -18.22
CA ASP A 40 -12.51 -10.94 -17.44
C ASP A 40 -12.72 -10.21 -16.10
N THR A 41 -13.88 -10.42 -15.48
CA THR A 41 -14.27 -9.73 -14.25
C THR A 41 -14.10 -10.60 -13.01
N LEU A 42 -13.45 -11.76 -13.13
CA LEU A 42 -13.19 -12.66 -12.01
C LEU A 42 -11.99 -12.15 -11.23
N VAL A 43 -12.13 -12.07 -9.91
CA VAL A 43 -11.04 -11.61 -9.05
C VAL A 43 -10.03 -12.76 -8.90
N ASP A 44 -8.77 -12.49 -9.20
CA ASP A 44 -7.67 -13.47 -9.06
C ASP A 44 -7.08 -13.46 -7.65
N VAL A 45 -6.89 -12.28 -7.07
CA VAL A 45 -6.33 -12.11 -5.72
C VAL A 45 -7.19 -11.14 -4.92
N THR A 46 -7.45 -11.50 -3.66
CA THR A 46 -8.03 -10.60 -2.67
C THR A 46 -7.11 -10.48 -1.47
N LEU A 47 -6.72 -9.25 -1.15
CA LEU A 47 -5.98 -8.87 0.05
C LEU A 47 -7.00 -8.32 1.05
N PHE A 48 -7.06 -8.88 2.24
CA PHE A 48 -8.04 -8.49 3.25
C PHE A 48 -7.41 -7.61 4.33
N GLY A 49 -8.18 -6.62 4.79
CA GLY A 49 -7.97 -6.04 6.11
C GLY A 49 -8.21 -7.08 7.21
N SER A 50 -7.47 -6.96 8.31
CA SER A 50 -7.57 -7.79 9.50
C SER A 50 -8.38 -7.16 10.63
N ASP A 51 -8.46 -5.83 10.68
CA ASP A 51 -9.00 -5.07 11.82
C ASP A 51 -10.33 -4.40 11.48
N ILE A 52 -11.21 -4.27 12.48
CA ILE A 52 -12.50 -3.60 12.31
C ILE A 52 -12.29 -2.12 11.98
N ALA A 53 -12.98 -1.64 10.93
CA ALA A 53 -13.01 -0.25 10.54
C ALA A 53 -11.62 0.39 10.26
N GLU A 54 -10.64 -0.40 9.79
CA GLU A 54 -9.29 0.08 9.52
C GLU A 54 -9.11 0.79 8.15
N ASP A 55 -10.14 0.72 7.29
CA ASP A 55 -10.14 1.24 5.91
C ASP A 55 -9.06 0.62 5.00
N PHE A 56 -8.77 -0.68 5.12
CA PHE A 56 -7.79 -1.31 4.24
C PHE A 56 -8.22 -1.24 2.77
N GLY A 57 -7.35 -0.69 1.91
CA GLY A 57 -7.70 -0.39 0.52
C GLY A 57 -8.15 1.06 0.32
N ARG A 58 -8.00 1.94 1.32
CA ARG A 58 -8.33 3.37 1.18
C ARG A 58 -7.52 4.04 0.08
N SER A 59 -6.25 3.68 0.02
CA SER A 59 -5.32 4.12 -1.00
C SER A 59 -4.60 2.89 -1.53
N VAL A 60 -4.37 2.85 -2.83
CA VAL A 60 -3.68 1.75 -3.51
C VAL A 60 -2.72 2.29 -4.54
N ALA A 61 -1.57 1.66 -4.69
CA ALA A 61 -0.63 1.96 -5.76
C ALA A 61 0.10 0.71 -6.24
N ALA A 62 0.49 0.76 -7.52
CA ALA A 62 1.39 -0.21 -8.14
C ALA A 62 2.78 0.43 -8.23
N LEU A 63 3.79 -0.25 -7.70
CA LEU A 63 5.20 0.09 -7.79
C LEU A 63 5.82 -0.74 -8.92
N PRO A 64 6.48 -0.12 -9.92
CA PRO A 64 7.05 -0.88 -11.03
C PRO A 64 8.16 -1.85 -10.67
N ASP A 65 9.05 -1.43 -9.77
CA ASP A 65 10.12 -2.24 -9.16
C ASP A 65 10.83 -1.35 -8.13
N VAL A 66 10.60 -1.62 -6.84
CA VAL A 66 11.12 -0.81 -5.72
C VAL A 66 12.42 -1.38 -5.15
N ASN A 67 12.69 -2.66 -5.41
CA ASN A 67 13.77 -3.43 -4.82
C ASN A 67 14.78 -3.97 -5.85
N ASP A 68 14.62 -3.62 -7.13
CA ASP A 68 15.43 -4.03 -8.28
C ASP A 68 15.40 -5.55 -8.55
N ASP A 69 14.26 -6.21 -8.25
CA ASP A 69 14.07 -7.65 -8.49
C ASP A 69 13.37 -7.98 -9.82
N GLY A 70 13.01 -6.94 -10.59
CA GLY A 70 12.35 -7.03 -11.88
C GLY A 70 10.85 -7.26 -11.81
N LYS A 71 10.21 -7.11 -10.64
CA LYS A 71 8.78 -7.34 -10.46
C LYS A 71 8.09 -6.13 -9.85
N PHE A 72 6.77 -6.04 -10.04
CA PHE A 72 5.98 -4.98 -9.44
C PHE A 72 5.74 -5.24 -7.95
N GLU A 73 5.59 -4.18 -7.17
CA GLU A 73 5.02 -4.24 -5.83
C GLU A 73 3.66 -3.57 -5.76
N ILE A 74 2.93 -3.90 -4.71
CA ILE A 74 1.62 -3.35 -4.41
C ILE A 74 1.68 -2.67 -3.06
N VAL A 75 1.15 -1.45 -3.00
CA VAL A 75 1.03 -0.66 -1.77
C VAL A 75 -0.45 -0.50 -1.46
N VAL A 76 -0.85 -0.79 -0.23
CA VAL A 76 -2.23 -0.63 0.25
C VAL A 76 -2.24 0.10 1.58
N GLY A 77 -2.95 1.22 1.65
CA GLY A 77 -3.14 1.99 2.87
C GLY A 77 -4.34 1.51 3.70
N ALA A 78 -4.18 1.52 5.02
CA ALA A 78 -5.22 1.30 6.03
C ALA A 78 -5.10 2.38 7.11
N PRO A 79 -5.59 3.60 6.85
CA PRO A 79 -5.33 4.76 7.70
C PRO A 79 -5.94 4.72 9.09
N ARG A 80 -6.86 3.78 9.35
CA ARG A 80 -7.46 3.59 10.68
C ARG A 80 -6.93 2.35 11.40
N SER A 81 -5.96 1.64 10.82
CA SER A 81 -5.33 0.46 11.41
C SER A 81 -4.67 0.79 12.76
N SER A 82 -4.69 -0.20 13.66
CA SER A 82 -4.13 -0.10 15.00
C SER A 82 -2.73 -0.70 15.03
N ASN A 83 -1.79 -0.02 15.70
CA ASN A 83 -0.46 -0.60 15.92
C ASN A 83 -0.50 -1.71 16.98
N SER A 84 0.66 -2.32 17.23
CA SER A 84 0.83 -3.44 18.19
C SER A 84 0.36 -3.20 19.63
N VAL A 85 0.14 -1.94 20.04
CA VAL A 85 -0.38 -1.57 21.38
C VAL A 85 -1.84 -1.10 21.34
N GLY A 86 -2.50 -1.18 20.19
CA GLY A 86 -3.94 -0.89 20.03
C GLY A 86 -4.27 0.59 19.78
N LEU A 87 -3.30 1.40 19.35
CA LEU A 87 -3.54 2.80 18.99
C LEU A 87 -3.75 2.93 17.48
N SER A 88 -4.82 3.58 17.06
CA SER A 88 -5.09 3.87 15.64
C SER A 88 -4.06 4.88 15.14
N THR A 89 -3.03 4.39 14.47
CA THR A 89 -1.93 5.22 13.92
C THR A 89 -1.92 5.20 12.40
N GLY A 90 -2.65 4.25 11.80
CA GLY A 90 -2.65 4.00 10.37
C GLY A 90 -1.40 3.25 9.93
N GLU A 91 -1.54 2.51 8.83
CA GLU A 91 -0.44 1.78 8.24
C GLU A 91 -0.51 1.79 6.70
N VAL A 92 0.61 1.41 6.11
CA VAL A 92 0.71 1.02 4.71
C VAL A 92 1.34 -0.36 4.64
N LYS A 93 0.64 -1.29 3.99
CA LYS A 93 1.13 -2.65 3.72
C LYS A 93 1.67 -2.73 2.30
N VAL A 94 2.86 -3.31 2.14
CA VAL A 94 3.52 -3.52 0.85
C VAL A 94 3.62 -5.01 0.57
N TYR A 95 3.21 -5.40 -0.63
CA TYR A 95 3.16 -6.78 -1.09
C TYR A 95 4.04 -6.93 -2.32
N PHE A 96 4.97 -7.88 -2.27
CA PHE A 96 5.81 -8.19 -3.42
C PHE A 96 5.09 -9.16 -4.34
N SER A 97 5.08 -8.88 -5.64
CA SER A 97 4.60 -9.83 -6.61
C SER A 97 5.61 -10.96 -6.83
N ALA A 98 5.12 -12.06 -7.36
CA ALA A 98 5.90 -13.21 -7.79
C ALA A 98 5.26 -13.79 -9.05
N PRO A 99 5.98 -14.64 -9.81
CA PRO A 99 5.37 -15.39 -10.89
C PRO A 99 4.14 -16.15 -10.39
N GLY A 100 2.99 -15.90 -11.00
CA GLY A 100 1.70 -16.48 -10.62
C GLY A 100 0.91 -15.69 -9.55
N GLY A 101 1.39 -14.53 -9.10
CA GLY A 101 0.59 -13.57 -8.34
C GLY A 101 1.24 -13.05 -7.05
N VAL A 102 0.39 -12.67 -6.10
CA VAL A 102 0.78 -11.94 -4.88
C VAL A 102 0.39 -12.73 -3.64
N SER A 103 1.29 -12.81 -2.66
CA SER A 103 1.01 -13.40 -1.34
C SER A 103 -0.02 -12.58 -0.57
N SER A 104 -0.89 -13.24 0.21
CA SER A 104 -1.83 -12.55 1.10
C SER A 104 -1.17 -11.95 2.34
N ASN A 105 0.04 -12.39 2.70
CA ASN A 105 0.84 -11.77 3.75
C ASN A 105 1.65 -10.60 3.17
N PRO A 106 1.64 -9.42 3.83
CA PRO A 106 2.48 -8.30 3.41
C PRO A 106 3.96 -8.64 3.56
N SER A 107 4.77 -8.19 2.61
CA SER A 107 6.23 -8.28 2.66
C SER A 107 6.82 -7.23 3.60
N LEU A 108 6.13 -6.09 3.74
CA LEU A 108 6.51 -5.00 4.65
C LEU A 108 5.27 -4.27 5.16
N VAL A 109 5.36 -3.77 6.39
CA VAL A 109 4.38 -2.87 6.99
C VAL A 109 5.08 -1.60 7.44
N LEU A 110 4.56 -0.45 7.01
CA LEU A 110 4.98 0.88 7.46
C LEU A 110 3.89 1.43 8.38
N GLU A 111 4.23 1.71 9.63
CA GLU A 111 3.29 2.21 10.63
C GLU A 111 3.43 3.73 10.81
N GLY A 112 2.29 4.40 10.98
CA GLY A 112 2.24 5.76 11.49
C GLY A 112 2.71 5.81 12.95
N THR A 113 3.07 7.01 13.42
CA THR A 113 3.60 7.17 14.78
C THR A 113 2.70 8.00 15.68
N GLN A 114 1.74 8.74 15.11
CA GLN A 114 0.82 9.57 15.86
C GLN A 114 -0.60 9.01 15.78
N THR A 115 -1.24 8.91 16.94
CA THR A 115 -2.63 8.43 17.04
C THR A 115 -3.57 9.38 16.30
N ASP A 116 -4.55 8.80 15.59
CA ASP A 116 -5.58 9.48 14.80
C ASP A 116 -5.06 10.38 13.68
N ALA A 117 -3.79 10.23 13.29
CA ALA A 117 -3.14 11.06 12.27
C ALA A 117 -3.40 10.58 10.82
N LEU A 118 -3.97 9.39 10.66
CA LEU A 118 -4.39 8.78 9.39
C LEU A 118 -3.23 8.46 8.43
N PHE A 119 -2.13 7.90 8.94
CA PHE A 119 -1.01 7.49 8.08
C PHE A 119 -1.46 6.45 7.05
N GLY A 120 -1.12 6.62 5.77
CA GLY A 120 -1.60 5.74 4.69
C GLY A 120 -2.91 6.20 4.03
N ASN A 121 -3.42 7.40 4.38
CA ASN A 121 -4.64 7.93 3.78
C ASN A 121 -4.52 8.16 2.27
N SER A 122 -3.32 8.51 1.81
CA SER A 122 -2.97 8.60 0.40
C SER A 122 -1.57 8.05 0.17
N VAL A 123 -1.34 7.48 -1.01
CA VAL A 123 -0.02 7.03 -1.47
C VAL A 123 0.27 7.64 -2.84
N ALA A 124 1.53 7.98 -3.09
CA ALA A 124 2.00 8.35 -4.43
C ALA A 124 3.31 7.65 -4.73
N ILE A 125 3.55 7.39 -6.02
CA ILE A 125 4.74 6.72 -6.51
C ILE A 125 5.49 7.67 -7.43
N GLY A 126 6.81 7.71 -7.31
CA GLY A 126 7.64 8.52 -8.17
C GLY A 126 9.12 8.29 -7.91
N ARG A 127 9.98 8.88 -8.75
CA ARG A 127 11.40 9.01 -8.43
C ARG A 127 11.57 10.33 -7.70
N PHE A 128 11.56 10.31 -6.38
CA PHE A 128 11.62 11.50 -5.54
C PHE A 128 13.07 11.86 -5.18
N ASN A 129 14.00 10.92 -5.30
CA ASN A 129 15.43 11.18 -5.16
C ASN A 129 16.18 11.05 -6.52
N SER A 130 17.52 11.04 -6.49
CA SER A 130 18.37 10.98 -7.70
C SER A 130 18.84 9.57 -8.08
N ASP A 131 18.21 8.51 -7.56
CA ASP A 131 18.50 7.14 -7.97
C ASP A 131 17.56 6.65 -9.11
N ALA A 132 17.73 5.39 -9.51
CA ALA A 132 16.95 4.79 -10.60
C ALA A 132 15.64 4.14 -10.13
N LEU A 133 15.50 3.91 -8.83
CA LEU A 133 14.43 3.17 -8.20
C LEU A 133 13.21 4.06 -8.00
N PHE A 134 12.05 3.44 -7.90
CA PHE A 134 10.84 4.15 -7.51
C PHE A 134 10.79 4.29 -5.99
N ASP A 135 10.19 5.38 -5.55
CA ASP A 135 10.00 5.74 -4.16
C ASP A 135 8.50 5.80 -3.85
N VAL A 136 8.15 5.61 -2.58
CA VAL A 136 6.79 5.73 -2.07
C VAL A 136 6.66 6.99 -1.24
N GLY A 137 5.66 7.79 -1.58
CA GLY A 137 5.15 8.85 -0.74
C GLY A 137 3.91 8.40 0.04
N VAL A 138 3.85 8.64 1.34
CA VAL A 138 2.71 8.30 2.20
C VAL A 138 2.18 9.53 2.92
N GLY A 139 0.89 9.80 2.78
CA GLY A 139 0.22 10.91 3.45
C GLY A 139 -0.33 10.55 4.83
N GLU A 140 -0.21 11.50 5.76
CA GLU A 140 -0.75 11.47 7.12
C GLU A 140 -1.42 12.83 7.38
N PRO A 141 -2.63 13.05 6.84
CA PRO A 141 -3.25 14.38 6.72
C PRO A 141 -3.63 15.01 8.07
N SER A 142 -3.80 14.22 9.13
CA SER A 142 -4.18 14.70 10.45
C SER A 142 -2.99 14.81 11.40
N ARG A 143 -1.75 14.84 10.89
CA ARG A 143 -0.58 15.00 11.74
C ARG A 143 -0.54 16.38 12.40
N ASP A 144 -0.40 16.36 13.72
CA ASP A 144 -0.13 17.50 14.59
C ASP A 144 1.37 17.67 14.82
N ILE A 145 1.94 18.82 14.42
CA ILE A 145 3.23 19.29 14.97
C ILE A 145 3.04 20.10 16.25
N SER A 146 1.80 20.48 16.54
CA SER A 146 1.34 21.07 17.79
C SER A 146 -0.11 20.63 18.01
N PRO A 147 -0.57 20.43 19.26
CA PRO A 147 -1.86 19.79 19.52
C PRO A 147 -3.05 20.50 18.85
N GLY A 148 -3.83 19.76 18.08
CA GLY A 148 -5.11 20.19 17.48
C GLY A 148 -4.98 21.08 16.24
N VAL A 149 -3.83 21.08 15.56
CA VAL A 149 -3.57 21.95 14.41
C VAL A 149 -3.80 21.23 13.08
N ASN A 150 -3.72 19.90 13.04
CA ASN A 150 -3.85 19.03 11.87
C ASN A 150 -3.05 19.57 10.67
N ASN A 151 -1.75 19.79 10.89
CA ASN A 151 -0.85 20.30 9.87
C ASN A 151 -0.74 19.37 8.66
N GLY A 152 -0.91 18.07 8.89
CA GLY A 152 -0.65 17.04 7.93
C GLY A 152 0.85 16.80 7.74
N ALA A 153 1.18 15.62 7.26
CA ALA A 153 2.54 15.26 6.88
C ALA A 153 2.51 14.38 5.63
N TYR A 154 3.65 14.37 4.95
CA TYR A 154 3.92 13.47 3.83
C TYR A 154 5.31 12.89 4.02
N TYR A 155 5.40 11.57 3.98
CA TYR A 155 6.63 10.82 4.24
C TYR A 155 7.13 10.21 2.94
N LEU A 156 8.44 10.28 2.71
CA LEU A 156 9.09 9.64 1.57
C LEU A 156 9.89 8.43 2.05
N TYR A 157 9.62 7.30 1.41
CA TYR A 157 10.30 6.03 1.58
C TYR A 157 11.02 5.72 0.28
N PHE A 158 12.36 5.74 0.33
CA PHE A 158 13.18 5.60 -0.86
C PHE A 158 13.44 4.13 -1.17
N GLY A 159 13.25 3.72 -2.44
CA GLY A 159 13.54 2.36 -2.88
C GLY A 159 15.02 2.01 -2.67
N GLN A 160 15.32 0.71 -2.52
CA GLN A 160 16.70 0.24 -2.32
C GLN A 160 16.94 -1.09 -3.02
N SER A 161 18.04 -1.24 -3.75
CA SER A 161 18.38 -2.52 -4.38
C SER A 161 18.55 -3.62 -3.34
N ASN A 162 17.82 -4.73 -3.49
CA ASN A 162 17.77 -5.89 -2.59
C ASN A 162 17.25 -5.64 -1.16
N GLU A 163 16.82 -4.40 -0.85
CA GLU A 163 16.10 -4.04 0.38
C GLU A 163 14.78 -3.37 -0.02
N VAL A 164 13.96 -2.94 0.94
CA VAL A 164 12.61 -2.42 0.58
C VAL A 164 12.57 -0.89 0.58
N PHE A 165 12.86 -0.26 1.72
CA PHE A 165 12.90 1.21 1.81
C PHE A 165 13.92 1.74 2.82
N LYS A 166 14.50 2.90 2.52
CA LYS A 166 15.15 3.79 3.51
C LYS A 166 14.20 4.92 3.91
N ASN A 167 14.14 5.26 5.20
CA ASN A 167 13.49 6.49 5.65
C ASN A 167 14.26 7.71 5.11
N GLY A 168 13.58 8.60 4.38
CA GLY A 168 14.20 9.73 3.69
C GLY A 168 14.54 10.96 4.52
N PHE A 169 14.70 10.83 5.84
CA PHE A 169 15.15 11.95 6.69
C PHE A 169 16.68 12.07 6.64
N GLU A 170 17.22 12.65 5.57
CA GLU A 170 18.57 13.25 5.55
C GLU A 170 18.49 14.74 5.22
#